data_AF-A0A382YK94-F1
#
_entry.id   AF-A0A382YK94-F1
#
_cell.length_a   1.000
_cell.length_b   1.000
_cell.length_c   1.000
_cell.angle_alpha   90.00
_cell.angle_beta   90.00
_cell.angle_gamma   90.00
#
_symmetry.space_group_name_H-M   'P 1'
#
loop_
_entity.id
_entity.type
_entity.pdbx_description
1 polymer ?
#
loop_
_entity_poly.entity_id
_entity_poly.type
_entity_poly.pdbx_seq_one_letter_code
_entity_poly.pdbx_strand_id
1 'polypeptide(L)'
;LIIAREGNENDSDNQSLIKKTTELVDDTHHLLSEQISSVSDELDSFFGEERMDGDFNKSKIRFNFITTFDDEGKATYKTNISTSLILPRTQKKMNLIVEDVKENLTDDDQSDTGGSQKQNKVTDTVTESTLTAALQYVIFDSKTWTIDTRTGVIISNPLDPYARLRVRRSFYLENEWESRFTQLVRWSPIRDWEESTGLVFDKTINKQLLFRINNGISWQKKTRLFSLGHGYSLYHQLTSDKALVYFSNISGIHKPKIHTSGY
;
A
#
# COMPACT_ATOMS: atom_id res chain seq x y z
N LEU A 1 60.59 -4.74 -38.64
CA LEU A 1 59.30 -5.42 -38.40
C LEU A 1 59.19 -5.72 -36.90
N ILE A 2 58.81 -4.72 -36.10
CA ILE A 2 58.39 -4.90 -34.70
C ILE A 2 57.26 -3.90 -34.50
N ILE A 3 56.02 -4.38 -34.50
CA ILE A 3 54.87 -3.61 -34.02
C ILE A 3 54.58 -4.17 -32.64
N ALA A 4 54.86 -3.36 -31.61
CA ALA A 4 54.50 -3.65 -30.24
C ALA A 4 52.97 -3.71 -30.12
N ARG A 5 52.50 -4.81 -29.53
CA ARG A 5 51.11 -5.07 -29.21
C ARG A 5 50.88 -4.56 -27.79
N GLU A 6 50.43 -3.33 -27.66
CA GLU A 6 50.11 -2.71 -26.38
C GLU A 6 48.65 -2.24 -26.47
N GLY A 7 47.75 -2.98 -25.82
CA GLY A 7 46.31 -2.76 -25.93
C GLY A 7 45.54 -4.04 -25.66
N ASN A 8 45.53 -4.50 -24.40
CA ASN A 8 44.49 -5.42 -23.92
C ASN A 8 44.34 -5.52 -22.39
N GLU A 9 45.22 -4.92 -21.58
CA GLU A 9 45.11 -5.02 -20.10
C GLU A 9 44.14 -4.00 -19.47
N ASN A 10 44.02 -2.79 -20.04
CA ASN A 10 43.15 -1.75 -19.47
C ASN A 10 41.65 -2.03 -19.61
N ASP A 11 41.22 -2.78 -20.63
CA ASP A 11 39.81 -3.10 -20.84
C ASP A 11 39.33 -4.25 -19.93
N SER A 12 40.20 -5.23 -19.65
CA SER A 12 39.90 -6.31 -18.69
C SER A 12 39.84 -5.78 -17.26
N ASP A 13 40.73 -4.86 -16.89
CA ASP A 13 40.74 -4.27 -15.56
C ASP A 13 39.51 -3.38 -15.35
N ASN A 14 39.12 -2.55 -16.32
CA ASN A 14 37.90 -1.75 -16.24
C ASN A 14 36.63 -2.61 -16.18
N GLN A 15 36.54 -3.69 -16.97
CA GLN A 15 35.40 -4.62 -16.88
C GLN A 15 35.36 -5.35 -15.54
N SER A 16 36.52 -5.69 -14.97
CA SER A 16 36.61 -6.33 -13.65
C SER A 16 36.24 -5.37 -12.50
N LEU A 17 36.62 -4.10 -12.62
CA LEU A 17 36.27 -3.04 -11.67
C LEU A 17 34.79 -2.73 -11.73
N ILE A 18 34.22 -2.58 -12.94
CA ILE A 18 32.79 -2.38 -13.14
C ILE A 18 32.01 -3.55 -12.55
N LYS A 19 32.37 -4.80 -12.88
CA LYS A 19 31.72 -5.99 -12.28
C LYS A 19 31.81 -6.01 -10.76
N LYS A 20 32.99 -5.76 -10.17
CA LYS A 20 33.15 -5.71 -8.71
C LYS A 20 32.33 -4.59 -8.08
N THR A 21 32.28 -3.42 -8.71
CA THR A 21 31.44 -2.32 -8.21
C THR A 21 29.96 -2.64 -8.34
N THR A 22 29.52 -3.30 -9.41
CA THR A 22 28.13 -3.74 -9.58
C THR A 22 27.77 -4.83 -8.58
N GLU A 23 28.62 -5.84 -8.38
CA GLU A 23 28.42 -6.91 -7.40
C GLU A 23 28.37 -6.35 -5.96
N LEU A 24 29.28 -5.44 -5.59
CA LEU A 24 29.27 -4.79 -4.27
C LEU A 24 28.04 -3.90 -4.06
N VAL A 25 27.59 -3.18 -5.10
CA VAL A 25 26.38 -2.38 -5.06
C VAL A 25 25.15 -3.27 -4.92
N ASP A 26 25.09 -4.38 -5.67
CA ASP A 26 23.98 -5.34 -5.62
C ASP A 26 23.90 -6.06 -4.27
N ASP A 27 25.04 -6.48 -3.70
CA ASP A 27 25.09 -7.15 -2.38
C ASP A 27 24.72 -6.18 -1.25
N THR A 28 25.24 -4.94 -1.30
CA THR A 28 24.89 -3.89 -0.34
C THR A 28 23.41 -3.51 -0.45
N HIS A 29 22.91 -3.40 -1.69
CA HIS A 29 21.50 -3.16 -1.98
C HIS A 29 20.62 -4.27 -1.44
N HIS A 30 21.01 -5.53 -1.63
CA HIS A 30 20.25 -6.70 -1.14
C HIS A 30 20.16 -6.72 0.39
N LEU A 31 21.29 -6.54 1.10
CA LEU A 31 21.32 -6.54 2.56
C LEU A 31 20.53 -5.36 3.16
N LEU A 32 20.69 -4.16 2.60
CA LEU A 32 19.94 -2.99 3.04
C LEU A 32 18.44 -3.17 2.79
N SER A 33 18.06 -3.67 1.62
CA SER A 33 16.66 -3.94 1.28
C SER A 33 16.01 -4.92 2.26
N GLU A 34 16.73 -5.98 2.65
CA GLU A 34 16.22 -6.96 3.62
C GLU A 34 16.06 -6.36 5.01
N GLN A 35 17.02 -5.56 5.47
CA GLN A 35 16.94 -4.92 6.79
C GLN A 35 15.81 -3.87 6.87
N ILE A 36 15.68 -3.01 5.86
CA ILE A 36 14.63 -1.99 5.78
C ILE A 36 13.25 -2.66 5.72
N SER A 37 13.10 -3.68 4.87
CA SER A 37 11.85 -4.43 4.77
C SER A 37 11.48 -5.01 6.13
N SER A 38 12.43 -5.66 6.82
CA SER A 38 12.13 -6.32 8.10
C SER A 38 11.65 -5.37 9.20
N VAL A 39 12.27 -4.19 9.35
CA VAL A 39 11.84 -3.20 10.36
C VAL A 39 10.48 -2.60 9.98
N SER A 40 10.28 -2.34 8.69
CA SER A 40 9.03 -1.76 8.21
C SER A 40 7.88 -2.77 8.31
N ASP A 41 8.13 -4.05 8.00
CA ASP A 41 7.20 -5.17 8.17
C ASP A 41 6.84 -5.39 9.66
N GLU A 42 7.82 -5.32 10.56
CA GLU A 42 7.59 -5.48 12.01
C GLU A 42 6.73 -4.33 12.57
N LEU A 43 7.05 -3.09 12.22
CA LEU A 43 6.28 -1.92 12.64
C LEU A 43 4.87 -1.92 12.05
N ASP A 44 4.74 -2.21 10.75
CA ASP A 44 3.44 -2.31 10.10
C ASP A 44 2.59 -3.41 10.74
N SER A 45 3.17 -4.59 11.01
CA SER A 45 2.49 -5.67 11.74
C SER A 45 2.06 -5.25 13.14
N PHE A 46 2.88 -4.47 13.86
CA PHE A 46 2.59 -3.99 15.20
C PHE A 46 1.35 -3.08 15.23
N PHE A 47 1.21 -2.17 14.26
CA PHE A 47 0.09 -1.24 14.19
C PHE A 47 -1.19 -1.84 13.59
N GLY A 48 -1.19 -3.13 13.26
CA GLY A 48 -2.28 -3.75 12.51
C GLY A 48 -2.40 -3.23 11.07
N GLU A 49 -1.41 -2.44 10.63
CA GLU A 49 -1.11 -2.07 9.25
C GLU A 49 -0.42 -3.24 8.52
N GLU A 50 -0.62 -4.48 9.00
CA GLU A 50 -0.01 -5.67 8.43
C GLU A 50 -0.35 -5.72 6.94
N ARG A 51 0.68 -5.40 6.15
CA ARG A 51 0.60 -5.23 4.72
C ARG A 51 -0.20 -6.40 4.17
N MET A 52 -1.09 -6.18 3.21
CA MET A 52 -1.70 -7.31 2.48
C MET A 52 -0.65 -8.08 1.63
N ASP A 53 0.64 -7.89 1.89
CA ASP A 53 1.70 -7.83 0.89
C ASP A 53 2.82 -8.83 1.15
N GLY A 54 2.78 -9.57 2.26
CA GLY A 54 3.68 -10.71 2.51
C GLY A 54 2.97 -12.04 2.74
N ASP A 55 1.64 -11.99 2.93
CA ASP A 55 0.86 -13.11 3.46
C ASP A 55 -0.31 -13.52 2.55
N PHE A 56 -0.15 -13.43 1.23
CA PHE A 56 -1.02 -14.19 0.31
C PHE A 56 -1.05 -15.69 0.63
N ASN A 57 -0.05 -16.14 1.39
CA ASN A 57 0.17 -17.50 1.83
C ASN A 57 -0.28 -17.80 3.28
N LYS A 58 -0.95 -16.86 3.96
CA LYS A 58 -1.66 -17.15 5.23
C LYS A 58 -3.15 -16.76 5.20
N SER A 59 -3.96 -17.57 5.86
CA SER A 59 -5.34 -17.21 6.17
C SER A 59 -5.35 -16.33 7.42
N LYS A 60 -6.11 -15.24 7.42
CA LYS A 60 -6.16 -14.27 8.52
C LYS A 60 -7.57 -13.75 8.78
N ILE A 61 -7.84 -13.44 10.03
CA ILE A 61 -9.06 -12.74 10.48
C ILE A 61 -8.58 -11.52 11.27
N ARG A 62 -9.11 -10.35 10.92
CA ARG A 62 -8.82 -9.07 11.54
C ARG A 62 -10.13 -8.47 12.05
N PHE A 63 -10.12 -8.07 13.32
CA PHE A 63 -11.24 -7.44 13.99
C PHE A 63 -10.75 -6.14 14.63
N ASN A 64 -11.26 -5.01 14.17
CA ASN A 64 -10.88 -3.69 14.65
C ASN A 64 -12.07 -3.06 15.36
N PHE A 65 -11.93 -2.76 16.64
CA PHE A 65 -12.90 -1.99 17.42
C PHE A 65 -12.27 -0.66 17.84
N ILE A 66 -12.82 0.44 17.35
CA ILE A 66 -12.28 1.78 17.55
C ILE A 66 -13.30 2.64 18.28
N THR A 67 -12.85 3.31 19.33
CA THR A 67 -13.62 4.31 20.06
C THR A 67 -12.95 5.67 19.89
N THR A 68 -13.70 6.66 19.41
CA THR A 68 -13.24 8.02 19.19
C THR A 68 -14.03 8.96 20.09
N PHE A 69 -13.34 9.81 20.84
CA PHE A 69 -13.98 10.85 21.64
C PHE A 69 -13.78 12.20 20.96
N ASP A 70 -14.84 12.98 20.83
CA ASP A 70 -14.74 14.37 20.37
C ASP A 70 -14.45 15.34 21.53
N ASP A 71 -14.28 16.62 21.20
CA ASP A 71 -13.99 17.69 22.18
C ASP A 71 -15.12 17.87 23.21
N GLU A 72 -16.33 17.38 22.92
CA GLU A 72 -17.48 17.37 23.84
C GLU A 72 -17.55 16.09 24.68
N GLY A 73 -16.59 15.18 24.53
CA GLY A 73 -16.53 13.90 25.22
C GLY A 73 -17.49 12.85 24.68
N LYS A 74 -18.11 13.06 23.52
CA LYS A 74 -19.01 12.08 22.90
C LYS A 74 -18.20 10.96 22.26
N ALA A 75 -18.56 9.73 22.62
CA ALA A 75 -17.94 8.54 22.06
C ALA A 75 -18.61 8.13 20.75
N THR A 76 -17.81 7.97 19.70
CA THR A 76 -18.18 7.31 18.44
C THR A 76 -17.50 5.95 18.40
N TYR A 77 -18.24 4.91 18.02
CA TYR A 77 -17.72 3.55 17.93
C TYR A 77 -17.69 3.09 16.47
N LYS A 78 -16.61 2.43 16.08
CA LYS A 78 -16.45 1.83 14.76
C LYS A 78 -15.93 0.42 14.88
N THR A 79 -16.62 -0.53 14.25
CA THR A 79 -16.17 -1.92 14.16
C THR A 79 -15.86 -2.24 12.70
N ASN A 80 -14.75 -2.92 12.43
CA ASN A 80 -14.45 -3.45 11.11
C ASN A 80 -14.03 -4.91 11.23
N ILE A 81 -14.52 -5.74 10.32
CA ILE A 81 -14.07 -7.14 10.19
C ILE A 81 -13.50 -7.37 8.79
N SER A 82 -12.38 -8.10 8.74
CA SER A 82 -11.78 -8.55 7.49
C SER A 82 -11.28 -9.98 7.66
N THR A 83 -11.58 -10.83 6.69
CA THR A 83 -11.17 -12.23 6.65
C THR A 83 -10.58 -12.51 5.28
N SER A 84 -9.42 -13.16 5.26
CA SER A 84 -8.78 -13.71 4.07
C SER A 84 -8.52 -15.19 4.31
N LEU A 85 -9.03 -16.05 3.43
CA LEU A 85 -8.89 -17.50 3.52
C LEU A 85 -8.24 -18.06 2.26
N ILE A 86 -7.12 -18.76 2.39
CA ILE A 86 -6.47 -19.41 1.27
C ILE A 86 -7.27 -20.62 0.83
N LEU A 87 -7.52 -20.70 -0.46
CA LEU A 87 -8.23 -21.83 -1.03
C LEU A 87 -7.27 -23.02 -1.22
N PRO A 88 -7.59 -24.20 -0.65
CA PRO A 88 -6.81 -25.41 -0.87
C PRO A 88 -6.71 -25.74 -2.36
N ARG A 89 -5.61 -26.37 -2.78
CA ARG A 89 -5.38 -26.84 -4.16
C ARG A 89 -5.28 -25.73 -5.23
N THR A 90 -5.08 -24.47 -4.83
CA THR A 90 -4.89 -23.34 -5.76
C THR A 90 -3.44 -22.87 -5.87
N GLN A 91 -2.48 -23.71 -5.45
CA GLN A 91 -1.06 -23.35 -5.34
C GLN A 91 -0.82 -22.07 -4.53
N LYS A 92 -1.72 -21.75 -3.57
CA LYS A 92 -1.71 -20.53 -2.75
C LYS A 92 -1.83 -19.23 -3.56
N LYS A 93 -2.39 -19.28 -4.77
CA LYS A 93 -2.63 -18.10 -5.60
C LYS A 93 -4.05 -17.55 -5.47
N MET A 94 -4.95 -18.23 -4.77
CA MET A 94 -6.33 -17.81 -4.62
C MET A 94 -6.75 -17.67 -3.16
N ASN A 95 -7.36 -16.53 -2.86
CA ASN A 95 -7.89 -16.19 -1.55
C ASN A 95 -9.37 -15.85 -1.64
N LEU A 96 -10.16 -16.32 -0.68
CA LEU A 96 -11.50 -15.81 -0.42
C LEU A 96 -11.39 -14.67 0.59
N ILE A 97 -11.85 -13.48 0.21
CA ILE A 97 -11.78 -12.27 1.00
C ILE A 97 -13.18 -11.80 1.34
N VAL A 98 -13.43 -11.55 2.62
CA VAL A 98 -14.64 -10.92 3.13
C VAL A 98 -14.23 -9.75 4.00
N GLU A 99 -14.58 -8.53 3.61
CA GLU A 99 -14.13 -7.33 4.32
C GLU A 99 -15.13 -6.18 4.21
N ASP A 100 -15.17 -5.34 5.26
CA ASP A 100 -15.84 -4.05 5.23
C ASP A 100 -15.07 -3.08 4.34
N VAL A 101 -15.69 -2.62 3.24
CA VAL A 101 -15.06 -1.72 2.28
C VAL A 101 -15.42 -0.27 2.57
N LYS A 102 -14.40 0.60 2.46
CA LYS A 102 -14.51 2.06 2.57
C LYS A 102 -15.23 2.62 1.32
N GLU A 103 -15.92 3.74 1.49
CA GLU A 103 -16.67 4.42 0.39
C GLU A 103 -15.78 4.82 -0.79
N ASN A 104 -14.49 5.09 -0.54
CA ASN A 104 -13.51 5.40 -1.57
C ASN A 104 -12.59 4.21 -1.81
N LEU A 105 -12.28 3.97 -3.08
CA LEU A 105 -11.22 3.05 -3.48
C LEU A 105 -9.86 3.61 -3.05
N THR A 106 -9.27 3.00 -2.04
CA THR A 106 -7.89 3.23 -1.59
C THR A 106 -7.34 1.90 -1.12
N ASP A 107 -6.06 1.62 -1.35
CA ASP A 107 -5.44 0.46 -0.72
C ASP A 107 -5.31 0.69 0.79
N ASP A 108 -5.35 -0.37 1.60
CA ASP A 108 -5.27 -0.24 3.07
C ASP A 108 -3.96 0.49 3.47
N ASP A 109 -2.83 0.11 2.86
CA ASP A 109 -1.52 0.77 2.95
C ASP A 109 -1.52 2.28 2.60
N GLN A 110 -2.46 2.74 1.78
CA GLN A 110 -2.58 4.14 1.38
C GLN A 110 -3.49 4.94 2.31
N SER A 111 -4.21 4.26 3.21
CA SER A 111 -5.36 4.81 3.91
C SER A 111 -5.14 5.07 5.39
N ASP A 112 -4.10 4.51 5.99
CA ASP A 112 -3.74 4.69 7.40
C ASP A 112 -2.40 5.42 7.53
N THR A 113 -2.46 6.75 7.45
CA THR A 113 -1.34 7.61 7.82
C THR A 113 -1.34 7.84 9.32
N GLY A 114 -0.99 6.80 10.10
CA GLY A 114 -0.69 6.87 11.54
C GLY A 114 -1.76 7.49 12.46
N GLY A 115 -2.93 7.82 11.93
CA GLY A 115 -3.69 8.99 12.36
C GLY A 115 -4.77 9.48 11.40
N SER A 116 -4.85 8.89 10.19
CA SER A 116 -6.09 8.87 9.41
C SER A 116 -7.14 7.94 10.02
N GLN A 117 -7.50 8.21 11.29
CA GLN A 117 -8.90 8.50 11.54
C GLN A 117 -9.25 9.65 10.58
N LYS A 118 -9.59 9.32 9.33
CA LYS A 118 -10.16 10.30 8.40
C LYS A 118 -11.18 11.05 9.24
N GLN A 119 -11.00 12.36 9.37
CA GLN A 119 -11.99 13.24 9.98
C GLN A 119 -13.33 12.85 9.37
N ASN A 120 -14.10 12.08 10.13
CA ASN A 120 -15.48 11.85 9.85
C ASN A 120 -16.04 13.25 9.90
N LYS A 121 -16.50 13.75 8.75
CA LYS A 121 -17.26 14.98 8.71
C LYS A 121 -18.43 14.73 9.67
N VAL A 122 -18.37 15.37 10.82
CA VAL A 122 -19.44 15.44 11.82
C VAL A 122 -20.52 16.29 11.18
N THR A 123 -21.25 15.73 10.21
CA THR A 123 -22.59 16.06 9.73
C THR A 123 -22.83 15.12 8.55
N ASP A 124 -23.89 14.33 8.64
CA ASP A 124 -24.40 13.31 7.70
C ASP A 124 -24.05 11.86 8.06
N THR A 125 -25.00 11.28 8.81
CA THR A 125 -25.59 9.95 8.62
C THR A 125 -24.64 8.77 8.49
N VAL A 126 -24.63 7.91 9.52
CA VAL A 126 -24.32 6.46 9.50
C VAL A 126 -23.60 6.05 8.22
N THR A 127 -22.28 6.26 8.17
CA THR A 127 -21.51 5.96 6.97
C THR A 127 -21.53 4.45 6.76
N GLU A 128 -22.34 3.99 5.80
CA GLU A 128 -22.57 2.59 5.46
C GLU A 128 -21.25 1.91 5.08
N SER A 129 -20.60 1.25 6.05
CA SER A 129 -19.56 0.27 5.76
C SER A 129 -20.19 -0.81 4.89
N THR A 130 -19.78 -0.89 3.62
CA THR A 130 -20.35 -1.86 2.69
C THR A 130 -19.52 -3.14 2.76
N LEU A 131 -20.11 -4.22 3.24
CA LEU A 131 -19.45 -5.52 3.27
C LEU A 131 -19.18 -5.99 1.84
N THR A 132 -18.04 -6.61 1.58
CA THR A 132 -17.74 -7.24 0.30
C THR A 132 -17.34 -8.69 0.48
N ALA A 133 -17.65 -9.51 -0.51
CA ALA A 133 -17.17 -10.88 -0.62
C ALA A 133 -16.54 -11.06 -2.00
N ALA A 134 -15.30 -11.56 -2.05
CA ALA A 134 -14.56 -11.61 -3.30
C ALA A 134 -13.55 -12.76 -3.35
N LEU A 135 -13.27 -13.20 -4.57
CA LEU A 135 -12.14 -14.05 -4.88
C LEU A 135 -10.99 -13.18 -5.36
N GLN A 136 -9.83 -13.32 -4.74
CA GLN A 136 -8.58 -12.72 -5.17
C GLN A 136 -7.71 -13.78 -5.85
N TYR A 137 -7.08 -13.40 -6.96
CA TYR A 137 -6.07 -14.20 -7.64
C TYR A 137 -4.76 -13.41 -7.74
N VAL A 138 -3.69 -13.99 -7.22
CA VAL A 138 -2.33 -13.45 -7.27
C VAL A 138 -1.69 -13.88 -8.59
N ILE A 139 -1.57 -12.93 -9.51
CA ILE A 139 -1.04 -13.16 -10.85
C ILE A 139 0.49 -13.28 -10.77
N PHE A 140 1.12 -12.35 -10.07
CA PHE A 140 2.56 -12.28 -9.90
C PHE A 140 2.88 -11.76 -8.49
N ASP A 141 3.87 -12.37 -7.85
CA ASP A 141 4.33 -11.95 -6.53
C ASP A 141 5.82 -12.21 -6.39
N SER A 142 6.54 -11.19 -5.93
CA SER A 142 8.00 -11.17 -5.77
C SER A 142 8.37 -10.08 -4.76
N LYS A 143 9.65 -10.02 -4.35
CA LYS A 143 10.12 -9.00 -3.40
C LYS A 143 9.82 -7.54 -3.85
N THR A 144 9.78 -7.26 -5.15
CA THR A 144 9.65 -5.88 -5.68
C THR A 144 8.36 -5.62 -6.44
N TRP A 145 7.63 -6.66 -6.84
CA TRP A 145 6.43 -6.54 -7.65
C TRP A 145 5.36 -7.48 -7.16
N THR A 146 4.15 -6.94 -7.10
CA THR A 146 2.95 -7.73 -6.83
C THR A 146 1.85 -7.28 -7.78
N ILE A 147 1.20 -8.24 -8.42
CA ILE A 147 0.06 -8.03 -9.30
C ILE A 147 -1.03 -9.01 -8.90
N ASP A 148 -2.19 -8.49 -8.53
CA ASP A 148 -3.34 -9.30 -8.18
C ASP A 148 -4.63 -8.73 -8.74
N THR A 149 -5.60 -9.61 -8.96
CA THR A 149 -6.94 -9.24 -9.36
C THR A 149 -7.95 -9.76 -8.35
N ARG A 150 -9.04 -9.04 -8.17
CA ARG A 150 -10.12 -9.40 -7.28
C ARG A 150 -11.45 -9.26 -7.99
N THR A 151 -12.29 -10.29 -7.91
CA THR A 151 -13.64 -10.28 -8.45
C THR A 151 -14.61 -10.68 -7.36
N GLY A 152 -15.66 -9.90 -7.15
CA GLY A 152 -16.56 -10.12 -6.04
C GLY A 152 -17.84 -9.32 -6.15
N VAL A 153 -18.54 -9.23 -5.03
CA VAL A 153 -19.78 -8.47 -4.90
C VAL A 153 -19.65 -7.55 -3.70
N ILE A 154 -20.03 -6.29 -3.90
CA ILE A 154 -20.29 -5.36 -2.82
C ILE A 154 -21.75 -5.56 -2.38
N ILE A 155 -21.93 -5.83 -1.10
CA ILE A 155 -23.21 -6.10 -0.47
C ILE A 155 -23.87 -4.75 -0.15
N SER A 156 -24.40 -4.14 -1.21
CA SER A 156 -25.27 -2.97 -1.16
C SER A 156 -26.69 -3.34 -1.61
N ASN A 157 -27.63 -2.39 -1.53
CA ASN A 157 -28.94 -2.53 -2.15
C ASN A 157 -29.08 -1.52 -3.30
N PRO A 158 -29.02 -1.93 -4.58
CA PRO A 158 -28.83 -3.30 -5.08
C PRO A 158 -27.40 -3.83 -4.94
N LEU A 159 -27.23 -5.15 -5.07
CA LEU A 159 -25.91 -5.79 -5.07
C LEU A 159 -25.08 -5.28 -6.26
N ASP A 160 -23.79 -5.03 -6.01
CA ASP A 160 -22.89 -4.45 -7.01
C ASP A 160 -21.69 -5.39 -7.28
N PRO A 161 -21.75 -6.24 -8.31
CA PRO A 161 -20.62 -7.06 -8.69
C PRO A 161 -19.47 -6.19 -9.20
N TYR A 162 -18.23 -6.54 -8.89
CA TYR A 162 -17.07 -5.75 -9.29
C TYR A 162 -15.89 -6.61 -9.74
N ALA A 163 -15.02 -5.99 -10.53
CA ALA A 163 -13.69 -6.47 -10.83
C ALA A 163 -12.66 -5.39 -10.46
N ARG A 164 -11.54 -5.81 -9.90
CA ARG A 164 -10.43 -4.97 -9.46
C ARG A 164 -9.12 -5.55 -9.97
N LEU A 165 -8.22 -4.66 -10.38
CA LEU A 165 -6.81 -4.95 -10.64
C LEU A 165 -5.97 -4.08 -9.70
N ARG A 166 -4.96 -4.68 -9.09
CA ARG A 166 -3.93 -3.97 -8.33
C ARG A 166 -2.55 -4.33 -8.89
N VAL A 167 -1.74 -3.30 -9.10
CA VAL A 167 -0.32 -3.40 -9.42
C VAL A 167 0.44 -2.64 -8.36
N ARG A 168 1.42 -3.28 -7.75
CA ARG A 168 2.33 -2.67 -6.79
C ARG A 168 3.77 -2.91 -7.21
N ARG A 169 4.60 -1.89 -7.01
CA ARG A 169 6.05 -1.97 -7.15
C ARG A 169 6.75 -1.31 -5.97
N SER A 170 7.65 -2.06 -5.32
CA SER A 170 8.59 -1.54 -4.33
C SER A 170 9.93 -1.24 -5.00
N PHE A 171 10.54 -0.14 -4.58
CA PHE A 171 11.86 0.33 -4.97
C PHE A 171 12.67 0.52 -3.70
N TYR A 172 13.87 -0.02 -3.64
CA TYR A 172 14.80 0.21 -2.55
C TYR A 172 15.87 1.17 -3.04
N LEU A 173 15.95 2.35 -2.41
CA LEU A 173 16.86 3.43 -2.76
C LEU A 173 18.01 3.50 -1.75
N GLU A 174 19.03 4.28 -2.07
CA GLU A 174 20.13 4.58 -1.16
C GLU A 174 19.63 5.26 0.13
N ASN A 175 20.44 5.19 1.20
CA ASN A 175 20.17 5.82 2.50
C ASN A 175 18.90 5.31 3.21
N GLU A 176 18.67 4.01 3.15
CA GLU A 176 17.63 3.30 3.90
C GLU A 176 16.19 3.71 3.56
N TRP A 177 15.96 4.07 2.29
CA TRP A 177 14.63 4.39 1.77
C TRP A 177 14.01 3.21 1.00
N GLU A 178 12.80 2.82 1.38
CA GLU A 178 11.90 2.00 0.57
C GLU A 178 10.81 2.92 -0.01
N SER A 179 10.59 2.89 -1.32
CA SER A 179 9.45 3.55 -1.97
C SER A 179 8.50 2.52 -2.54
N ARG A 180 7.21 2.77 -2.42
CA ARG A 180 6.17 1.87 -2.90
C ARG A 180 5.18 2.64 -3.76
N PHE A 181 5.05 2.21 -5.01
CA PHE A 181 4.02 2.65 -5.91
C PHE A 181 2.91 1.60 -5.96
N THR A 182 1.67 2.03 -5.76
CA THR A 182 0.50 1.16 -5.88
C THR A 182 -0.53 1.84 -6.79
N GLN A 183 -0.93 1.11 -7.82
CA GLN A 183 -1.99 1.48 -8.74
C GLN A 183 -3.13 0.48 -8.63
N LEU A 184 -4.35 0.99 -8.54
CA LEU A 184 -5.55 0.21 -8.33
C LEU A 184 -6.64 0.73 -9.25
N VAL A 185 -7.24 -0.17 -10.05
CA VAL A 185 -8.42 0.14 -10.86
C VAL A 185 -9.54 -0.82 -10.49
N ARG A 186 -10.75 -0.29 -10.30
CA ARG A 186 -11.97 -1.06 -10.05
C ARG A 186 -13.06 -0.61 -11.00
N TRP A 187 -13.88 -1.55 -11.43
CA TRP A 187 -15.12 -1.26 -12.11
C TRP A 187 -16.26 -2.05 -11.50
N SER A 188 -17.42 -1.41 -11.38
CA SER A 188 -18.69 -2.06 -11.05
C SER A 188 -19.86 -1.38 -11.79
N PRO A 189 -20.99 -2.07 -12.02
CA PRO A 189 -22.16 -1.49 -12.67
C PRO A 189 -22.73 -0.27 -11.91
N ILE A 190 -22.74 -0.29 -10.58
CA ILE A 190 -23.36 0.78 -9.79
C ILE A 190 -22.39 1.92 -9.54
N ARG A 191 -21.09 1.68 -9.34
CA ARG A 191 -20.10 2.74 -9.00
C ARG A 191 -19.30 3.26 -10.21
N ASP A 192 -19.39 2.58 -11.36
CA ASP A 192 -18.60 2.85 -12.57
C ASP A 192 -17.09 2.72 -12.30
N TRP A 193 -16.25 3.24 -13.19
CA TRP A 193 -14.80 3.21 -13.01
C TRP A 193 -14.34 4.01 -11.79
N GLU A 194 -13.41 3.41 -11.07
CA GLU A 194 -12.71 3.99 -9.95
C GLU A 194 -11.22 3.67 -10.06
N GLU A 195 -10.39 4.63 -9.69
CA GLU A 195 -8.94 4.55 -9.77
C GLU A 195 -8.32 5.07 -8.48
N SER A 196 -7.24 4.45 -8.04
CA SER A 196 -6.41 4.99 -6.98
C SER A 196 -4.93 4.75 -7.26
N THR A 197 -4.15 5.79 -7.02
CA THR A 197 -2.70 5.80 -7.10
C THR A 197 -2.16 6.19 -5.74
N GLY A 198 -1.12 5.51 -5.29
CA GLY A 198 -0.43 5.94 -4.08
C GLY A 198 1.05 5.68 -4.14
N LEU A 199 1.74 6.54 -3.40
CA LEU A 199 3.19 6.61 -3.30
C LEU A 199 3.54 6.72 -1.82
N VAL A 200 4.13 5.67 -1.29
CA VAL A 200 4.64 5.60 0.08
C VAL A 200 6.16 5.65 0.01
N PHE A 201 6.77 6.43 0.91
CA PHE A 201 8.21 6.49 1.09
C PHE A 201 8.51 6.22 2.57
N ASP A 202 9.19 5.13 2.83
CA ASP A 202 9.57 4.66 4.14
C ASP A 202 11.08 4.85 4.31
N LYS A 203 11.47 5.49 5.39
CA LYS A 203 12.85 5.60 5.83
C LYS A 203 13.01 4.94 7.17
N THR A 204 13.73 3.83 7.21
CA THR A 204 14.18 3.26 8.47
C THR A 204 15.26 4.20 9.04
N ILE A 205 15.02 4.80 10.20
CA ILE A 205 16.01 5.65 10.88
C ILE A 205 16.89 4.79 11.78
N ASN A 206 16.28 3.81 12.44
CA ASN A 206 16.91 2.74 13.19
C ASN A 206 15.89 1.61 13.41
N LYS A 207 16.25 0.60 14.21
CA LYS A 207 15.40 -0.57 14.47
C LYS A 207 14.06 -0.24 15.16
N GLN A 208 13.92 0.94 15.78
CA GLN A 208 12.73 1.36 16.52
C GLN A 208 12.00 2.56 15.89
N LEU A 209 12.60 3.21 14.89
CA LEU A 209 12.08 4.44 14.30
C LEU A 209 11.95 4.31 12.77
N LEU A 210 10.72 4.48 12.29
CA LEU A 210 10.40 4.53 10.87
C LEU A 210 9.71 5.85 10.56
N PHE A 211 10.24 6.57 9.59
CA PHE A 211 9.62 7.76 9.05
C PHE A 211 8.93 7.42 7.73
N ARG A 212 7.63 7.73 7.62
CA ARG A 212 6.80 7.43 6.45
C ARG A 212 6.25 8.73 5.86
N ILE A 213 6.36 8.86 4.55
CA ILE A 213 5.63 9.84 3.75
C ILE A 213 4.61 9.08 2.92
N ASN A 214 3.35 9.45 3.00
CA ASN A 214 2.26 8.83 2.25
C ASN A 214 1.62 9.86 1.33
N ASN A 215 1.39 9.47 0.08
CA ASN A 215 0.66 10.24 -0.90
C ASN A 215 -0.39 9.32 -1.51
N GLY A 216 -1.64 9.77 -1.56
CA GLY A 216 -2.74 9.03 -2.12
C GLY A 216 -3.58 9.93 -3.01
N ILE A 217 -3.92 9.43 -4.19
CA ILE A 217 -4.89 10.03 -5.09
C ILE A 217 -5.95 8.98 -5.40
N SER A 218 -7.20 9.40 -5.45
CA SER A 218 -8.30 8.55 -5.94
C SER A 218 -9.26 9.35 -6.80
N TRP A 219 -9.83 8.68 -7.78
CA TRP A 219 -10.83 9.23 -8.68
C TRP A 219 -11.98 8.27 -8.84
N GLN A 220 -13.19 8.82 -8.90
CA GLN A 220 -14.40 8.05 -9.17
C GLN A 220 -15.18 8.70 -10.31
N LYS A 221 -15.48 7.92 -11.35
CA LYS A 221 -16.15 8.43 -12.54
C LYS A 221 -17.59 8.86 -12.28
N LYS A 222 -18.37 8.06 -11.54
CA LYS A 222 -19.80 8.32 -11.29
C LYS A 222 -20.02 9.64 -10.52
N THR A 223 -19.27 9.85 -9.45
CA THR A 223 -19.40 11.03 -8.58
C THR A 223 -18.55 12.21 -9.07
N ARG A 224 -17.60 11.95 -9.98
CA ARG A 224 -16.54 12.87 -10.42
C ARG A 224 -15.74 13.44 -9.26
N LEU A 225 -15.65 12.68 -8.17
CA LEU A 225 -14.86 13.05 -7.01
C LEU A 225 -13.40 12.69 -7.29
N PHE A 226 -12.53 13.64 -6.97
CA PHE A 226 -11.10 13.48 -6.94
C PHE A 226 -10.65 13.74 -5.52
N SER A 227 -10.02 12.77 -4.87
CA SER A 227 -9.51 12.91 -3.51
C SER A 227 -7.99 12.83 -3.52
N LEU A 228 -7.36 13.76 -2.80
CA LEU A 228 -5.92 13.80 -2.56
C LEU A 228 -5.68 13.66 -1.07
N GLY A 229 -4.69 12.86 -0.69
CA GLY A 229 -4.16 12.75 0.66
C GLY A 229 -2.64 12.86 0.62
N HIS A 230 -2.08 13.57 1.58
CA HIS A 230 -0.66 13.66 1.83
C HIS A 230 -0.42 13.61 3.33
N GLY A 231 0.52 12.78 3.78
CA GLY A 231 0.76 12.55 5.19
C GLY A 231 2.21 12.29 5.51
N TYR A 232 2.61 12.72 6.70
CA TYR A 232 3.87 12.37 7.34
C TYR A 232 3.55 11.58 8.60
N SER A 233 4.33 10.53 8.88
CA SER A 233 4.20 9.74 10.09
C SER A 233 5.57 9.31 10.60
N LEU A 234 5.77 9.36 11.90
CA LEU A 234 6.93 8.84 12.59
C LEU A 234 6.45 7.77 13.56
N TYR A 235 6.76 6.53 13.22
CA TYR A 235 6.46 5.36 14.04
C TYR A 235 7.63 5.12 14.99
N HIS A 236 7.34 5.00 16.28
CA HIS A 236 8.32 4.80 17.33
C HIS A 236 7.93 3.61 18.20
N GLN A 237 8.62 2.48 18.02
CA GLN A 237 8.45 1.29 18.86
C GLN A 237 9.18 1.50 20.18
N LEU A 238 8.42 1.46 21.29
CA LEU A 238 8.95 1.61 22.64
C LEU A 238 9.37 0.25 23.21
N THR A 239 8.53 -0.76 22.98
CA THR A 239 8.73 -2.17 23.36
C THR A 239 8.11 -3.06 22.29
N SER A 240 8.24 -4.38 22.41
CA SER A 240 7.60 -5.33 21.48
C SER A 240 6.07 -5.26 21.48
N ASP A 241 5.46 -4.67 22.52
CA ASP A 241 4.01 -4.57 22.75
C ASP A 241 3.50 -3.11 22.82
N LYS A 242 4.38 -2.10 22.66
CA LYS A 242 4.00 -0.67 22.75
C LYS A 242 4.74 0.16 21.71
N ALA A 243 4.00 1.03 21.04
CA ALA A 243 4.57 1.99 20.11
C ALA A 243 3.73 3.29 20.08
N LEU A 244 4.34 4.36 19.61
CA LEU A 244 3.74 5.67 19.41
C LEU A 244 3.84 6.06 17.94
N VAL A 245 2.83 6.76 17.43
CA VAL A 245 2.85 7.34 16.10
C VAL A 245 2.61 8.84 16.21
N TYR A 246 3.51 9.61 15.64
CA TYR A 246 3.35 11.05 15.46
C TYR A 246 3.03 11.31 14.00
N PHE A 247 1.94 11.98 13.70
CA PHE A 247 1.51 12.15 12.31
C PHE A 247 1.01 13.57 12.03
N SER A 248 1.05 13.93 10.75
CA SER A 248 0.42 15.13 10.20
C SER A 248 -0.14 14.81 8.83
N ASN A 249 -1.39 15.18 8.58
CA ASN A 249 -2.13 14.79 7.40
C ASN A 249 -2.85 15.97 6.77
N ILE A 250 -2.80 16.06 5.45
CA ILE A 250 -3.55 17.01 4.63
C ILE A 250 -4.35 16.19 3.63
N SER A 251 -5.66 16.46 3.56
CA SER A 251 -6.51 15.82 2.56
C SER A 251 -7.47 16.82 1.93
N GLY A 252 -7.86 16.55 0.69
CA GLY A 252 -8.78 17.40 -0.07
C GLY A 252 -9.63 16.58 -1.01
N ILE A 253 -10.90 16.97 -1.15
CA ILE A 253 -11.84 16.39 -2.13
C ILE A 253 -12.27 17.50 -3.08
N HIS A 254 -12.12 17.26 -4.38
CA HIS A 254 -12.44 18.21 -5.43
C HIS A 254 -13.31 17.56 -6.51
N LYS A 255 -14.12 18.37 -7.21
CA LYS A 255 -14.86 17.96 -8.42
C LYS A 255 -14.27 18.67 -9.64
N PRO A 256 -13.25 18.09 -10.32
CA PRO A 256 -12.58 18.76 -11.42
C PRO A 256 -13.52 18.97 -12.62
N LYS A 257 -13.41 20.14 -13.27
CA LYS A 257 -14.01 20.40 -14.59
C LYS A 257 -13.04 19.88 -15.65
N ILE A 258 -13.36 18.74 -16.25
CA ILE A 258 -12.57 18.17 -17.35
C ILE A 258 -12.72 19.07 -18.58
N HIS A 259 -11.62 19.62 -19.07
CA HIS A 259 -11.56 20.32 -20.34
C HIS A 259 -10.97 19.37 -21.37
N THR A 260 -11.73 19.05 -22.42
CA THR A 260 -11.23 18.29 -23.57
C THR A 260 -10.84 19.30 -24.63
N SER A 261 -9.54 19.54 -24.83
CA SER A 261 -9.08 20.19 -26.07
C SER A 261 -8.98 19.11 -27.14
N GLY A 262 -9.92 19.10 -28.09
CA GLY A 262 -9.78 18.27 -29.28
C GLY A 262 -8.58 18.76 -30.11
N TYR A 263 -7.77 17.82 -30.57
CA TYR A 263 -6.84 18.02 -31.69
C TYR A 263 -7.52 17.61 -32.99
#